data_AF-A0A8J8E0T7-F1
#
_entry.id   AF-A0A8J8E0T7-F1
#
_cell.length_a   1.000
_cell.length_b   1.000
_cell.length_c   1.000
_cell.angle_alpha   90.00
_cell.angle_beta   90.00
_cell.angle_gamma   90.00
#
_symmetry.space_group_name_H-M   'P 1'
#
loop_
_entity.id
_entity.type
_entity.pdbx_description
1 polymer ?
#
loop_
_entity_poly.entity_id
_entity_poly.type
_entity_poly.pdbx_seq_one_letter_code
_entity_poly.pdbx_strand_id
1 'polypeptide(L)'
;MKRIAFVLFVFSLLIVLPKTNAISIWDVLKENDTVLWVYILDKGGPHPTSPPLNPLNDSRIDKIYIIFPHNETHVKTLAYYPSGNTIKRFDTYYPRTPRVPFNLSDWNLSKIIKEYQQGVKNYLPNVTGEHWSKGYWNKTITRWEVELNATTFKVTLYGGYCGECEQYITFECRREENNVTCQWGKPVFKVITPPWGPKDTTTSTTKEKEKLCGPGLLVGLALVPILARRWRGR
;
A
#
# COMPACT_ATOMS: atom_id res chain seq x y z
N MET A 1 25.50 35.19 26.28
CA MET A 1 24.67 35.66 25.14
C MET A 1 24.67 34.71 23.93
N LYS A 2 25.81 34.20 23.44
CA LYS A 2 25.87 33.31 22.26
C LYS A 2 25.02 32.01 22.36
N ARG A 3 24.94 31.40 23.55
CA ARG A 3 24.12 30.17 23.76
C ARG A 3 22.61 30.41 23.71
N ILE A 4 22.14 31.58 24.18
CA ILE A 4 20.70 31.92 24.18
C ILE A 4 20.25 32.23 22.75
N ALA A 5 21.06 32.96 21.99
CA ALA A 5 20.79 33.22 20.57
C ALA A 5 20.74 31.92 19.74
N PHE A 6 21.61 30.95 20.03
CA PHE A 6 21.59 29.64 19.36
C PHE A 6 20.35 28.82 19.71
N VAL A 7 19.93 28.79 20.98
CA VAL A 7 18.70 28.09 21.41
C VAL A 7 17.46 28.73 20.75
N LEU A 8 17.38 30.07 20.71
CA LEU A 8 16.30 30.79 20.05
C LEU A 8 16.30 30.59 18.53
N PHE A 9 17.47 30.46 17.91
CA PHE A 9 17.60 30.15 16.49
C PHE A 9 17.13 28.73 16.16
N VAL A 10 17.49 27.73 16.98
CA VAL A 10 17.01 26.34 16.84
C VAL A 10 15.50 26.26 17.07
N PHE A 11 14.97 26.96 18.07
CA PHE A 11 13.53 27.02 18.34
C PHE A 11 12.77 27.69 17.18
N SER A 12 13.32 28.76 16.62
CA SER A 12 12.77 29.42 15.42
C SER A 12 12.77 28.49 14.20
N LEU A 13 13.82 27.67 14.02
CA LEU A 13 13.87 26.67 12.95
C LEU A 13 12.81 25.58 13.10
N LEU A 14 12.49 25.17 14.33
CA LEU A 14 11.43 24.19 14.61
C LEU A 14 10.02 24.73 14.32
N ILE A 15 9.81 26.06 14.36
CA ILE A 15 8.53 26.71 14.03
C ILE A 15 8.28 26.75 12.51
N VAL A 16 9.35 26.71 11.70
CA VAL A 16 9.27 26.78 10.22
C VAL A 16 9.14 25.39 9.58
N LEU A 17 9.26 24.31 10.34
CA LEU A 17 8.97 22.98 9.81
C LEU A 17 7.48 22.92 9.41
N PRO A 18 7.16 22.51 8.16
CA PRO A 18 5.78 22.34 7.76
C PRO A 18 5.12 21.36 8.72
N LYS A 19 4.08 21.82 9.44
CA LYS A 19 3.23 20.94 10.22
C LYS A 19 2.53 20.01 9.25
N THR A 20 3.10 18.83 9.00
CA THR A 20 2.37 17.72 8.41
C THR A 20 1.37 17.28 9.46
N ASN A 21 0.16 17.82 9.41
CA ASN A 21 -0.90 17.37 10.31
C ASN A 21 -1.27 15.96 9.85
N ALA A 22 -1.07 14.97 10.71
CA ALA A 22 -1.65 13.66 10.48
C ALA A 22 -3.18 13.83 10.39
N ILE A 23 -3.80 13.19 9.40
CA ILE A 23 -5.25 13.18 9.25
C ILE A 23 -5.77 11.80 9.59
N SER A 24 -6.92 11.76 10.26
CA SER A 24 -7.61 10.54 10.63
C SER A 24 -9.02 10.52 10.04
N ILE A 25 -9.58 9.32 9.87
CA ILE A 25 -10.99 9.20 9.47
C ILE A 25 -11.93 9.89 10.47
N TRP A 26 -11.57 9.90 11.75
CA TRP A 26 -12.36 10.50 12.83
C TRP A 26 -12.37 12.02 12.82
N ASP A 27 -11.38 12.65 12.16
CA ASP A 27 -11.33 14.10 12.04
C ASP A 27 -12.29 14.60 10.95
N VAL A 28 -12.68 13.72 10.02
CA VAL A 28 -13.41 14.09 8.80
C VAL A 28 -14.80 13.47 8.70
N LEU A 29 -15.07 12.39 9.43
CA LEU A 29 -16.37 11.72 9.46
C LEU A 29 -16.90 11.62 10.88
N LYS A 30 -18.18 11.97 11.04
CA LYS A 30 -18.94 11.67 12.26
C LYS A 30 -19.52 10.26 12.16
N GLU A 31 -19.71 9.60 13.29
CA GLU A 31 -20.25 8.23 13.34
C GLU A 31 -21.59 8.09 12.61
N ASN A 32 -22.44 9.12 12.70
CA ASN A 32 -23.77 9.14 12.12
C ASN A 32 -23.82 9.78 10.72
N ASP A 33 -22.67 10.10 10.10
CA ASP A 33 -22.65 10.53 8.71
C ASP A 33 -22.97 9.35 7.80
N THR A 34 -23.97 9.52 6.94
CA THR A 34 -24.34 8.55 5.93
C THR A 34 -23.49 8.73 4.67
N VAL A 35 -22.73 7.70 4.32
CA VAL A 35 -21.77 7.70 3.21
C VAL A 35 -22.01 6.51 2.28
N LEU A 36 -21.50 6.57 1.06
CA LEU A 36 -21.53 5.48 0.09
C LEU A 36 -20.20 4.73 0.04
N TRP A 37 -19.10 5.45 0.21
CA TRP A 37 -17.75 4.91 0.05
C TRP A 37 -16.73 5.77 0.79
N VAL A 38 -15.76 5.11 1.42
CA VAL A 38 -14.57 5.73 2.00
C VAL A 38 -13.35 5.02 1.43
N TYR A 39 -12.39 5.80 0.95
CA TYR A 39 -11.13 5.31 0.44
C TYR A 39 -9.98 6.09 1.05
N ILE A 40 -9.04 5.38 1.69
CA ILE A 40 -7.87 5.97 2.35
C ILE A 40 -6.64 5.53 1.59
N LEU A 41 -5.77 6.47 1.26
CA LEU A 41 -4.53 6.23 0.56
C LEU A 41 -3.36 6.70 1.42
N ASP A 42 -2.33 5.86 1.56
CA ASP A 42 -1.06 6.28 2.12
C ASP A 42 -0.22 7.09 1.12
N LYS A 43 0.71 7.88 1.64
CA LYS A 43 1.66 8.68 0.86
C LYS A 43 2.47 7.85 -0.15
N GLY A 44 2.67 6.58 0.14
CA GLY A 44 3.59 5.70 -0.55
C GLY A 44 5.03 6.14 -0.35
N GLY A 45 5.95 5.30 -0.77
CA GLY A 45 7.36 5.66 -0.80
C GLY A 45 8.21 4.62 -1.50
N PRO A 46 9.37 5.03 -2.05
CA PRO A 46 10.33 4.10 -2.63
C PRO A 46 11.00 3.24 -1.56
N HIS A 47 10.97 3.68 -0.30
CA HIS A 47 11.57 2.97 0.82
C HIS A 47 10.55 2.03 1.48
N PRO A 48 10.90 0.75 1.60
CA PRO A 48 10.07 -0.19 2.32
C PRO A 48 9.85 0.19 3.77
N THR A 49 8.68 -0.18 4.28
CA THR A 49 8.21 0.12 5.62
C THR A 49 7.43 -1.07 6.18
N SER A 50 7.01 -0.95 7.43
CA SER A 50 6.08 -1.88 8.06
C SER A 50 4.63 -1.57 7.64
N PRO A 51 3.74 -2.59 7.66
CA PRO A 51 2.30 -2.36 7.58
C PRO A 51 1.83 -1.34 8.63
N PRO A 52 0.83 -0.50 8.33
CA PRO A 52 0.23 0.40 9.32
C PRO A 52 -0.40 -0.45 10.43
N LEU A 53 -0.27 -0.03 11.70
CA LEU A 53 -0.95 -0.73 12.81
C LEU A 53 -2.44 -0.36 12.88
N ASN A 54 -2.79 0.86 12.50
CA ASN A 54 -4.17 1.29 12.37
C ASN A 54 -4.32 2.10 11.08
N PRO A 55 -4.71 1.47 9.96
CA PRO A 55 -4.79 2.16 8.67
C PRO A 55 -5.91 3.23 8.60
N LEU A 56 -6.76 3.35 9.62
CA LEU A 56 -7.74 4.43 9.75
C LEU A 56 -7.20 5.67 10.47
N ASN A 57 -6.05 5.54 11.14
CA ASN A 57 -5.41 6.57 11.93
C ASN A 57 -3.89 6.35 11.93
N ASP A 58 -3.27 6.54 10.76
CA ASP A 58 -1.84 6.37 10.54
C ASP A 58 -1.23 7.70 10.07
N SER A 59 -0.01 8.02 10.54
CA SER A 59 0.65 9.28 10.20
C SER A 59 1.04 9.40 8.73
N ARG A 60 1.00 8.29 7.98
CA ARG A 60 1.30 8.24 6.54
C ARG A 60 0.08 8.40 5.64
N ILE A 61 -1.12 8.56 6.18
CA ILE A 61 -2.30 8.86 5.37
C ILE A 61 -2.02 10.14 4.56
N ASP A 62 -2.14 10.05 3.24
CA ASP A 62 -1.94 11.17 2.31
C ASP A 62 -3.28 11.73 1.81
N LYS A 63 -4.30 10.88 1.74
CA LYS A 63 -5.60 11.29 1.26
C LYS A 63 -6.71 10.43 1.84
N ILE A 64 -7.77 11.08 2.29
CA ILE A 64 -9.06 10.44 2.61
C ILE A 64 -10.06 10.93 1.59
N TYR A 65 -10.64 10.02 0.82
CA TYR A 65 -11.65 10.29 -0.20
C TYR A 65 -12.98 9.67 0.20
N ILE A 66 -14.04 10.47 0.23
CA ILE A 66 -15.36 10.05 0.69
C ILE A 66 -16.41 10.43 -0.34
N ILE A 67 -17.31 9.49 -0.62
CA ILE A 67 -18.48 9.70 -1.46
C ILE A 67 -19.72 9.73 -0.57
N PHE A 68 -20.49 10.81 -0.66
CA PHE A 68 -21.77 10.99 0.00
C PHE A 68 -22.92 10.88 -1.01
N PRO A 69 -24.09 10.35 -0.58
CA PRO A 69 -25.29 10.44 -1.39
C PRO A 69 -25.67 11.91 -1.62
N HIS A 70 -26.20 12.24 -2.80
CA HIS A 70 -26.67 13.60 -3.11
C HIS A 70 -28.04 13.61 -3.77
N ASN A 71 -28.20 12.96 -4.93
CA ASN A 71 -29.50 12.74 -5.59
C ASN A 71 -29.43 11.46 -6.45
N GLU A 72 -30.41 11.21 -7.33
CA GLU A 72 -30.47 10.00 -8.16
C GLU A 72 -29.39 9.89 -9.23
N THR A 73 -28.84 11.02 -9.69
CA THR A 73 -27.91 11.08 -10.82
C THR A 73 -26.49 11.50 -10.43
N HIS A 74 -26.33 12.13 -9.27
CA HIS A 74 -25.08 12.68 -8.79
C HIS A 74 -24.75 12.24 -7.36
N VAL A 75 -23.46 12.23 -7.07
CA VAL A 75 -22.86 12.06 -5.75
C VAL A 75 -22.08 13.32 -5.37
N LYS A 76 -21.90 13.51 -4.06
CA LYS A 76 -21.00 14.54 -3.54
C LYS A 76 -19.70 13.86 -3.12
N THR A 77 -18.57 14.32 -3.64
CA THR A 77 -17.26 13.75 -3.34
C THR A 77 -16.42 14.76 -2.57
N LEU A 78 -15.76 14.29 -1.51
CA LEU A 78 -14.85 15.08 -0.69
C LEU A 78 -13.49 14.38 -0.62
N ALA A 79 -12.42 15.12 -0.87
CA ALA A 79 -11.05 14.65 -0.67
C ALA A 79 -10.35 15.54 0.37
N TYR A 80 -9.81 14.92 1.41
CA TYR A 80 -9.08 15.56 2.50
C TYR A 80 -7.60 15.21 2.40
N TYR A 81 -6.74 16.20 2.64
CA TYR A 81 -5.28 16.07 2.60
C TYR A 81 -4.63 16.50 3.92
N PRO A 82 -3.46 15.96 4.29
CA PRO A 82 -2.68 16.35 5.46
C PRO A 82 -2.38 17.85 5.57
N SER A 83 -2.37 18.57 4.45
CA SER A 83 -2.18 20.03 4.43
C SER A 83 -3.38 20.81 5.00
N GLY A 84 -4.50 20.14 5.28
CA GLY A 84 -5.79 20.76 5.63
C GLY A 84 -6.63 21.15 4.41
N ASN A 85 -6.08 21.01 3.19
CA ASN A 85 -6.83 21.28 1.97
C ASN A 85 -7.98 20.26 1.82
N THR A 86 -9.14 20.75 1.42
CA THR A 86 -10.30 19.92 1.09
C THR A 86 -10.77 20.24 -0.32
N ILE A 87 -10.95 19.22 -1.14
CA ILE A 87 -11.55 19.35 -2.47
C ILE A 87 -12.97 18.81 -2.41
N LYS A 88 -13.93 19.61 -2.86
CA LYS A 88 -15.35 19.24 -2.95
C LYS A 88 -15.80 19.24 -4.41
N ARG A 89 -16.47 18.17 -4.85
CA ARG A 89 -17.07 18.08 -6.19
C ARG A 89 -18.45 17.43 -6.13
N PHE A 90 -19.22 17.68 -7.18
CA PHE A 90 -20.44 16.94 -7.48
C PHE A 90 -20.19 16.20 -8.79
N ASP A 91 -20.18 14.88 -8.71
CA ASP A 91 -19.85 14.01 -9.83
C ASP A 91 -21.09 13.20 -10.21
N THR A 92 -21.22 12.85 -11.48
CA THR A 92 -22.25 11.90 -11.93
C THR A 92 -21.95 10.50 -11.37
N TYR A 93 -22.99 9.67 -11.18
CA TYR A 93 -22.77 8.27 -10.81
C TYR A 93 -21.99 7.54 -11.90
N TYR A 94 -20.81 7.05 -11.53
CA TYR A 94 -20.09 6.07 -12.34
C TYR A 94 -20.64 4.66 -12.05
N PRO A 95 -20.60 3.72 -13.01
CA PRO A 95 -21.12 2.36 -12.81
C PRO A 95 -20.51 1.60 -11.63
N ARG A 96 -19.30 1.97 -11.20
CA ARG A 96 -18.59 1.34 -10.08
C ARG A 96 -18.83 2.01 -8.72
N THR A 97 -19.52 3.16 -8.69
CA THR A 97 -19.79 3.86 -7.44
C THR A 97 -20.82 3.07 -6.63
N PRO A 98 -20.51 2.68 -5.37
CA PRO A 98 -21.47 2.02 -4.51
C PRO A 98 -22.75 2.85 -4.36
N ARG A 99 -23.90 2.18 -4.34
CA ARG A 99 -25.21 2.83 -4.20
C ARG A 99 -25.91 2.58 -2.88
N VAL A 100 -25.41 1.64 -2.08
CA VAL A 100 -25.97 1.33 -0.78
C VAL A 100 -25.30 2.25 0.25
N PRO A 101 -26.05 3.17 0.88
CA PRO A 101 -25.52 4.00 1.95
C PRO A 101 -25.29 3.19 3.22
N PHE A 102 -24.35 3.66 4.04
CA PHE A 102 -24.05 3.09 5.35
C PHE A 102 -23.51 4.18 6.29
N ASN A 103 -23.46 3.86 7.57
CA ASN A 103 -22.86 4.67 8.62
C ASN A 103 -21.56 4.00 9.11
N LEU A 104 -20.60 4.76 9.64
CA LEU A 104 -19.39 4.14 10.22
C LEU A 104 -19.74 3.28 11.45
N SER A 105 -20.78 3.68 12.20
CA SER A 105 -21.29 2.94 13.37
C SER A 105 -21.89 1.57 13.03
N ASP A 106 -22.28 1.36 11.76
CA ASP A 106 -22.70 0.05 11.26
C ASP A 106 -21.58 -1.01 11.33
N TRP A 107 -20.34 -0.55 11.38
CA TRP A 107 -19.15 -1.38 11.42
C TRP A 107 -18.57 -1.38 12.83
N ASN A 108 -18.28 -2.57 13.37
CA ASN A 108 -17.45 -2.69 14.56
C ASN A 108 -15.96 -2.52 14.20
N LEU A 109 -15.58 -1.30 13.84
CA LEU A 109 -14.22 -0.97 13.38
C LEU A 109 -13.17 -1.30 14.44
N SER A 110 -13.49 -1.17 15.73
CA SER A 110 -12.58 -1.56 16.81
C SER A 110 -12.24 -3.05 16.76
N LYS A 111 -13.23 -3.93 16.58
CA LYS A 111 -13.02 -5.38 16.42
C LYS A 111 -12.20 -5.68 15.17
N ILE A 112 -12.58 -5.08 14.04
CA ILE A 112 -11.91 -5.28 12.74
C ILE A 112 -10.43 -4.90 12.79
N ILE A 113 -10.11 -3.74 13.38
CA ILE A 113 -8.73 -3.27 13.50
C ILE A 113 -7.91 -4.19 14.42
N LYS A 114 -8.49 -4.73 15.49
CA LYS A 114 -7.81 -5.73 16.33
C LYS A 114 -7.50 -7.02 15.57
N GLU A 115 -8.44 -7.52 14.77
CA GLU A 115 -8.22 -8.72 13.95
C GLU A 115 -7.15 -8.49 12.89
N TYR A 116 -7.18 -7.33 12.22
CA TYR A 116 -6.13 -6.90 11.31
C TYR A 116 -4.76 -6.86 12.00
N GLN A 117 -4.65 -6.21 13.16
CA GLN A 117 -3.40 -6.12 13.94
C GLN A 117 -2.87 -7.50 14.35
N GLN A 118 -3.75 -8.41 14.73
CA GLN A 118 -3.38 -9.79 15.04
C GLN A 118 -2.81 -10.50 13.81
N GLY A 119 -3.37 -10.25 12.64
CA GLY A 119 -2.83 -10.73 11.36
C GLY A 119 -1.47 -10.15 11.02
N VAL A 120 -1.28 -8.85 11.19
CA VAL A 120 0.02 -8.18 10.98
C VAL A 120 1.10 -8.78 11.88
N LYS A 121 0.75 -9.13 13.12
CA LYS A 121 1.68 -9.70 14.09
C LYS A 121 1.97 -11.19 13.87
N ASN A 122 0.98 -12.00 13.51
CA ASN A 122 1.10 -13.45 13.56
C ASN A 122 0.95 -14.16 12.20
N TYR A 123 0.19 -13.57 11.27
CA TYR A 123 -0.02 -14.15 9.94
C TYR A 123 1.04 -13.66 8.95
N LEU A 124 1.15 -12.34 8.74
CA LEU A 124 2.06 -11.76 7.74
C LEU A 124 3.52 -12.20 7.83
N PRO A 125 4.14 -12.36 9.02
CA PRO A 125 5.53 -12.84 9.11
C PRO A 125 5.73 -14.26 8.55
N ASN A 126 4.67 -15.06 8.50
CA ASN A 126 4.71 -16.46 8.11
C ASN A 126 4.22 -16.70 6.67
N VAL A 127 3.67 -15.68 6.01
CA VAL A 127 3.28 -15.77 4.59
C VAL A 127 4.55 -15.90 3.74
N THR A 128 4.62 -16.97 2.97
CA THR A 128 5.73 -17.28 2.07
C THR A 128 5.20 -17.71 0.70
N GLY A 129 6.04 -17.65 -0.30
CA GLY A 129 5.75 -18.17 -1.64
C GLY A 129 6.97 -18.05 -2.53
N GLU A 130 6.79 -18.33 -3.83
CA GLU A 130 7.85 -18.32 -4.82
C GLU A 130 8.67 -17.00 -4.82
N HIS A 131 7.97 -15.87 -4.68
CA HIS A 131 8.59 -14.54 -4.69
C HIS A 131 8.80 -13.93 -3.30
N TRP A 132 8.40 -14.61 -2.23
CA TRP A 132 8.31 -14.04 -0.88
C TRP A 132 8.97 -14.94 0.15
N SER A 133 10.12 -14.50 0.64
CA SER A 133 10.76 -15.11 1.81
C SER A 133 9.96 -14.85 3.08
N LYS A 134 10.19 -15.65 4.12
CA LYS A 134 9.61 -15.44 5.45
C LYS A 134 9.88 -14.02 5.94
N GLY A 135 8.86 -13.34 6.45
CA GLY A 135 8.94 -11.96 6.94
C GLY A 135 8.96 -10.88 5.87
N TYR A 136 8.79 -11.22 4.58
CA TYR A 136 8.74 -10.24 3.48
C TYR A 136 7.69 -9.16 3.76
N TRP A 137 6.42 -9.55 3.94
CA TRP A 137 5.29 -8.63 4.10
C TRP A 137 5.34 -7.73 5.34
N ASN A 138 6.22 -8.00 6.30
CA ASN A 138 6.41 -7.13 7.48
C ASN A 138 7.40 -6.00 7.24
N LYS A 139 8.22 -6.07 6.18
CA LYS A 139 9.33 -5.14 5.97
C LYS A 139 9.32 -4.52 4.58
N THR A 140 8.55 -5.07 3.64
CA THR A 140 8.59 -4.67 2.24
C THR A 140 7.45 -3.75 1.82
N ILE A 141 6.58 -3.31 2.73
CA ILE A 141 5.41 -2.53 2.36
C ILE A 141 5.84 -1.17 1.86
N THR A 142 5.53 -0.85 0.61
CA THR A 142 5.85 0.45 -0.01
C THR A 142 4.66 1.38 0.04
N ARG A 143 3.46 0.84 -0.11
CA ARG A 143 2.21 1.57 -0.01
C ARG A 143 1.06 0.72 0.52
N TRP A 144 0.00 1.37 0.97
CA TRP A 144 -1.23 0.71 1.36
C TRP A 144 -2.46 1.59 1.13
N GLU A 145 -3.62 0.95 1.10
CA GLU A 145 -4.91 1.62 0.95
C GLU A 145 -6.00 0.91 1.76
N VAL A 146 -7.04 1.65 2.10
CA VAL A 146 -8.27 1.12 2.72
C VAL A 146 -9.45 1.45 1.84
N GLU A 147 -10.32 0.47 1.65
CA GLU A 147 -11.62 0.65 1.03
C GLU A 147 -12.71 0.24 2.01
N LEU A 148 -13.71 1.10 2.22
CA LEU A 148 -14.85 0.83 3.08
C LEU A 148 -16.16 1.25 2.39
N ASN A 149 -17.09 0.31 2.30
CA ASN A 149 -18.46 0.54 1.82
C ASN A 149 -19.48 -0.18 2.74
N ALA A 150 -20.74 -0.26 2.32
CA ALA A 150 -21.80 -0.88 3.11
C ALA A 150 -21.56 -2.37 3.43
N THR A 151 -20.81 -3.11 2.60
CA THR A 151 -20.65 -4.57 2.72
C THR A 151 -19.22 -5.00 2.94
N THR A 152 -18.24 -4.15 2.64
CA THR A 152 -16.82 -4.52 2.62
C THR A 152 -15.97 -3.48 3.34
N PHE A 153 -15.08 -3.97 4.21
CA PHE A 153 -13.90 -3.26 4.70
C PHE A 153 -12.67 -3.99 4.18
N LYS A 154 -11.77 -3.32 3.47
CA LYS A 154 -10.61 -3.95 2.86
C LYS A 154 -9.37 -3.09 3.05
N VAL A 155 -8.29 -3.72 3.50
CA VAL A 155 -6.94 -3.15 3.52
C VAL A 155 -6.12 -3.88 2.46
N THR A 156 -5.51 -3.15 1.54
CA THR A 156 -4.54 -3.71 0.59
C THR A 156 -3.15 -3.21 0.95
N LEU A 157 -2.22 -4.15 1.15
CA LEU A 157 -0.81 -3.87 1.41
C LEU A 157 -0.01 -4.22 0.16
N TYR A 158 0.72 -3.26 -0.39
CA TYR A 158 1.56 -3.46 -1.57
C TYR A 158 3.00 -3.66 -1.15
N GLY A 159 3.62 -4.72 -1.68
CA GLY A 159 5.00 -5.11 -1.41
C GLY A 159 6.04 -4.20 -2.07
N GLY A 160 7.28 -4.69 -2.12
CA GLY A 160 8.41 -3.96 -2.69
C GLY A 160 8.25 -3.71 -4.18
N TYR A 161 8.90 -2.66 -4.68
CA TYR A 161 8.99 -2.40 -6.12
C TYR A 161 9.65 -3.59 -6.82
N CYS A 162 9.03 -4.06 -7.90
CA CYS A 162 9.52 -5.19 -8.68
C CYS A 162 9.58 -4.88 -10.19
N GLY A 163 9.57 -3.60 -10.57
CA GLY A 163 9.55 -3.18 -11.96
C GLY A 163 8.14 -3.19 -12.52
N GLU A 164 7.93 -3.93 -13.60
CA GLU A 164 6.64 -4.11 -14.28
C GLU A 164 5.80 -5.20 -13.60
N CYS A 165 5.70 -5.15 -12.28
CA CYS A 165 4.79 -6.01 -11.54
C CYS A 165 4.20 -5.33 -10.31
N GLU A 166 3.09 -5.90 -9.87
CA GLU A 166 2.40 -5.53 -8.66
C GLU A 166 2.32 -6.72 -7.74
N GLN A 167 2.74 -6.52 -6.49
CA GLN A 167 2.67 -7.52 -5.44
C GLN A 167 1.81 -6.96 -4.33
N TYR A 168 0.76 -7.68 -3.94
CA TYR A 168 -0.10 -7.24 -2.85
C TYR A 168 -0.69 -8.39 -2.05
N ILE A 169 -1.08 -8.07 -0.82
CA ILE A 169 -1.88 -8.95 0.04
C ILE A 169 -3.00 -8.14 0.67
N THR A 170 -4.16 -8.77 0.86
CA THR A 170 -5.36 -8.09 1.34
C THR A 170 -5.81 -8.64 2.68
N PHE A 171 -6.32 -7.78 3.54
CA PHE A 171 -7.19 -8.14 4.65
C PHE A 171 -8.59 -7.62 4.32
N GLU A 172 -9.57 -8.50 4.25
CA GLU A 172 -10.94 -8.16 3.84
C GLU A 172 -11.93 -8.66 4.88
N CYS A 173 -12.83 -7.78 5.31
CA CYS A 173 -13.98 -8.11 6.11
C CYS A 173 -15.25 -7.88 5.31
N ARG A 174 -16.16 -8.86 5.34
CA ARG A 174 -17.49 -8.77 4.75
C ARG A 174 -18.53 -8.70 5.85
N ARG A 175 -19.48 -7.79 5.65
CA ARG A 175 -20.65 -7.63 6.49
C ARG A 175 -21.87 -8.22 5.80
N GLU A 176 -22.50 -9.16 6.47
CA GLU A 176 -23.80 -9.72 6.12
C GLU A 176 -24.72 -9.46 7.32
N GLU A 177 -25.65 -8.52 7.15
CA GLU A 177 -26.49 -8.01 8.24
C GLU A 177 -25.66 -7.50 9.43
N ASN A 178 -25.71 -8.20 10.57
CA ASN A 178 -24.97 -7.88 11.79
C ASN A 178 -23.71 -8.73 11.97
N ASN A 179 -23.45 -9.69 11.08
CA ASN A 179 -22.27 -10.53 11.15
C ASN A 179 -21.14 -9.94 10.31
N VAL A 180 -19.94 -9.89 10.89
CA VAL A 180 -18.72 -9.47 10.20
C VAL A 180 -17.73 -10.62 10.24
N THR A 181 -17.32 -11.06 9.06
CA THR A 181 -16.30 -12.09 8.89
C THR A 181 -15.09 -11.48 8.20
N CYS A 182 -13.91 -11.71 8.77
CA CYS A 182 -12.65 -11.16 8.25
C CYS A 182 -11.69 -12.27 7.86
N GLN A 183 -10.93 -12.05 6.79
CA GLN A 183 -9.92 -12.98 6.32
C GLN A 183 -8.74 -12.27 5.67
N TRP A 184 -7.57 -12.87 5.80
CA TRP A 184 -6.44 -12.52 4.96
C TRP A 184 -6.50 -13.28 3.64
N GLY A 185 -6.28 -12.56 2.55
CA GLY A 185 -6.12 -13.13 1.23
C GLY A 185 -4.77 -13.84 1.08
N LYS A 186 -4.66 -14.60 -0.01
CA LYS A 186 -3.36 -15.09 -0.48
C LYS A 186 -2.59 -13.92 -1.11
N PRO A 187 -1.25 -13.89 -0.97
CA PRO A 187 -0.43 -12.90 -1.68
C PRO A 187 -0.59 -13.08 -3.19
N VAL A 188 -0.64 -11.96 -3.91
CA VAL A 188 -0.81 -11.91 -5.36
C VAL A 188 0.45 -11.32 -5.96
N PHE A 189 0.95 -11.96 -7.02
CA PHE A 189 1.97 -11.41 -7.92
C PHE A 189 1.33 -11.23 -9.29
N LYS A 190 1.39 -10.03 -9.85
CA LYS A 190 0.82 -9.72 -11.15
C LYS A 190 1.86 -9.01 -12.00
N VAL A 191 2.22 -9.59 -13.14
CA VAL A 191 3.03 -8.91 -14.16
C VAL A 191 2.14 -7.87 -14.85
N ILE A 192 2.62 -6.63 -14.92
CA ILE A 192 1.99 -5.56 -15.68
C ILE A 192 2.57 -5.62 -17.07
N THR A 193 2.02 -6.49 -17.92
CA THR A 193 2.37 -6.45 -19.35
C THR A 193 1.83 -5.15 -19.94
N PRO A 194 2.67 -4.30 -20.55
CA PRO A 194 2.16 -3.13 -21.26
C PRO A 194 1.18 -3.58 -22.35
N PRO A 195 0.13 -2.81 -22.66
CA PRO A 195 -0.92 -3.22 -23.61
C PRO A 195 -0.39 -3.49 -25.03
N TRP A 196 0.84 -3.07 -25.33
CA TRP A 196 1.55 -3.27 -26.60
C TRP A 196 2.57 -4.42 -26.57
N GLY A 197 2.79 -5.04 -25.40
CA GLY A 197 3.70 -6.18 -25.25
C GLY A 197 3.09 -7.48 -25.80
N PRO A 198 3.92 -8.47 -26.15
CA PRO A 198 3.44 -9.81 -26.49
C PRO A 198 2.56 -10.35 -25.36
N LYS A 199 1.37 -10.84 -25.69
CA LYS A 199 0.49 -11.50 -24.71
C LYS A 199 1.04 -12.90 -24.43
N ASP A 200 1.88 -13.03 -23.42
CA ASP A 200 2.24 -14.35 -22.92
C ASP A 200 1.03 -14.97 -22.22
N THR A 201 0.44 -15.94 -22.90
CA THR A 201 -0.62 -16.78 -22.37
C THR A 201 0.03 -17.71 -21.36
N THR A 202 -0.16 -17.45 -20.05
CA THR A 202 0.27 -18.41 -19.02
C THR A 202 -0.64 -19.64 -19.07
N THR A 203 -0.32 -20.59 -19.96
CA THR A 203 -0.84 -21.94 -19.89
C THR A 203 -0.03 -22.67 -18.83
N SER A 204 -0.65 -22.91 -17.67
CA SER A 204 -0.20 -23.90 -16.71
C SER A 204 -0.08 -25.25 -17.43
N THR A 205 1.14 -25.70 -17.71
CA THR A 205 1.38 -27.03 -18.26
C THR A 205 2.23 -27.83 -17.28
N THR A 206 1.63 -28.94 -16.86
CA THR A 206 2.14 -30.06 -16.09
C THR A 206 3.51 -30.54 -16.56
N LYS A 207 4.37 -30.88 -15.58
CA LYS A 207 5.53 -31.80 -15.62
C LYS A 207 6.10 -32.16 -17.00
N GLU A 208 7.33 -31.74 -17.26
CA GLU A 208 8.30 -32.58 -17.96
C GLU A 208 9.71 -32.35 -17.43
N LYS A 209 10.41 -33.47 -17.19
CA LYS A 209 11.82 -33.53 -16.78
C LYS A 209 12.72 -33.20 -17.97
N GLU A 210 13.88 -32.64 -17.63
CA GLU A 210 15.14 -32.62 -18.40
C GLU A 210 15.15 -31.91 -19.76
N LYS A 211 15.84 -30.77 -19.80
CA LYS A 211 16.96 -30.53 -20.72
C LYS A 211 17.85 -29.40 -20.22
N LEU A 212 19.14 -29.71 -20.09
CA LEU A 212 20.24 -28.76 -19.99
C LEU A 212 20.20 -27.78 -21.16
N CYS A 213 20.26 -26.48 -20.87
CA CYS A 213 20.80 -25.45 -21.76
C CYS A 213 21.42 -24.35 -20.90
N GLY A 214 22.74 -24.38 -20.74
CA GLY A 214 23.50 -23.23 -20.24
C GLY A 214 23.74 -22.20 -21.35
N PRO A 215 24.13 -20.98 -20.96
CA PRO A 215 25.26 -20.34 -21.62
C PRO A 215 26.19 -19.74 -20.56
N GLY A 216 27.15 -20.53 -20.09
CA GLY A 216 28.12 -20.13 -19.06
C GLY A 216 29.52 -20.61 -19.39
N LEU A 217 29.92 -20.55 -20.68
CA LEU A 217 31.26 -20.92 -21.10
C LEU A 217 31.63 -20.26 -22.43
N LEU A 218 31.79 -18.93 -22.46
CA LEU A 218 32.50 -18.19 -23.52
C LEU A 218 32.86 -16.76 -23.04
N VAL A 219 33.55 -16.64 -21.90
CA VAL A 219 34.39 -15.47 -21.59
C VAL A 219 35.75 -16.00 -21.13
N GLY A 220 36.47 -16.58 -22.08
CA GLY A 220 37.90 -16.83 -21.98
C GLY A 220 38.60 -15.94 -23.00
N LEU A 221 39.72 -15.34 -22.56
CA LEU A 221 40.82 -14.87 -23.41
C LEU A 221 40.69 -13.49 -24.04
N ALA A 222 40.62 -12.43 -23.22
CA ALA A 222 41.23 -11.13 -23.56
C ALA A 222 41.39 -10.26 -22.30
N LEU A 223 42.33 -10.58 -21.40
CA LEU A 223 42.96 -9.61 -20.46
C LEU A 223 44.05 -10.23 -19.54
N VAL A 224 44.82 -11.19 -20.06
CA VAL A 224 46.13 -11.54 -19.46
C VAL A 224 47.16 -11.43 -20.57
N PRO A 225 47.76 -10.25 -20.74
CA PRO A 225 49.18 -10.17 -20.40
C PRO A 225 49.58 -8.76 -19.88
N ILE A 226 49.35 -8.45 -18.60
CA ILE A 226 50.01 -7.29 -17.95
C ILE A 226 50.62 -7.67 -16.58
N LEU A 227 50.90 -8.95 -16.31
CA LEU A 227 51.57 -9.37 -15.07
C LEU A 227 52.80 -10.25 -15.26
N ALA A 228 53.41 -10.23 -16.44
CA ALA A 228 54.67 -10.94 -16.70
C ALA A 228 55.71 -10.05 -17.39
N ARG A 229 55.97 -8.85 -16.87
CA ARG A 229 57.22 -8.12 -17.21
C ARG A 229 57.61 -7.05 -16.20
N ARG A 230 57.79 -7.43 -14.93
CA ARG A 230 58.65 -6.65 -14.03
C ARG A 230 59.21 -7.52 -12.91
N TRP A 231 60.03 -8.51 -13.27
CA TRP A 231 61.04 -9.08 -12.38
C TRP A 231 62.10 -9.83 -13.19
N ARG A 232 63.05 -9.06 -13.74
CA ARG A 232 64.48 -9.37 -13.88
C ARG A 232 65.18 -8.23 -14.65
N GLY A 233 66.17 -7.61 -14.00
CA GLY A 233 67.30 -6.99 -14.71
C GLY A 233 67.51 -5.49 -14.53
N ARG A 234 67.88 -5.06 -13.32
CA ARG A 234 69.07 -4.26 -12.94
C ARG A 234 68.84 -3.53 -11.63
#